data_AF-A0A7K5VKU4-F1
#
_entry.id   AF-A0A7K5VKU4-F1
#
_cell.length_a   1.000
_cell.length_b   1.000
_cell.length_c   1.000
_cell.angle_alpha   90.00
_cell.angle_beta   90.00
_cell.angle_gamma   90.00
#
_symmetry.space_group_name_H-M   'P 1'
#
loop_
_entity.id
_entity.type
_entity.pdbx_description
1 polymer ?
#
loop_
_entity_poly.entity_id
_entity_poly.type
_entity_poly.pdbx_seq_one_letter_code
_entity_poly.pdbx_strand_id
1 'polypeptide(L)'
;PGIPGLPGQPGSDGRDGENGPKGEQAERGEKGGLGPPGQPGKVGPMGSPGHAGLRGPTGPPGPRGEPGDYKVTFKSAFSAARSISSYPRRDYPVRFDRIITNENGHYENRYGRFTCRVPGTYYFTYHVT
;
A
#
# COMPACT_ATOMS: atom_id res chain seq x y z
N PRO A 1 97.74 -71.56 28.05
CA PRO A 1 97.44 -72.08 29.41
C PRO A 1 98.53 -71.62 30.40
N GLY A 2 98.31 -70.87 31.48
CA GLY A 2 97.16 -70.19 32.08
C GLY A 2 97.53 -69.88 33.54
N ILE A 3 97.17 -68.72 34.10
CA ILE A 3 97.00 -68.56 35.55
C ILE A 3 95.82 -67.60 35.78
N PRO A 4 94.70 -68.05 36.40
CA PRO A 4 93.59 -67.20 36.85
C PRO A 4 93.99 -66.25 38.00
N GLY A 5 93.29 -65.12 38.06
CA GLY A 5 93.64 -63.95 38.86
C GLY A 5 93.39 -64.05 40.36
N LEU A 6 93.87 -63.04 41.09
CA LEU A 6 93.73 -62.93 42.54
C LEU A 6 92.50 -62.08 42.97
N PRO A 7 91.97 -62.31 44.18
CA PRO A 7 90.64 -61.92 44.63
C PRO A 7 90.37 -60.41 44.79
N GLY A 8 89.08 -60.05 44.82
CA GLY A 8 88.60 -58.67 44.95
C GLY A 8 88.81 -58.04 46.34
N GLN A 9 88.74 -56.70 46.39
CA GLN A 9 89.01 -55.90 47.59
C GLN A 9 87.91 -56.07 48.66
N PRO A 10 88.27 -56.21 49.95
CA PRO A 10 87.32 -56.10 51.05
C PRO A 10 86.71 -54.69 51.19
N GLY A 11 85.43 -54.63 51.53
CA GLY A 11 84.60 -53.41 51.50
C GLY A 11 84.83 -52.43 52.65
N SER A 12 84.47 -51.17 52.43
CA SER A 12 84.37 -50.13 53.46
C SER A 12 83.12 -50.33 54.31
N ASP A 13 83.14 -49.96 55.59
CA ASP A 13 82.00 -49.42 56.34
C ASP A 13 82.46 -48.92 57.73
N GLY A 14 81.80 -47.98 58.42
CA GLY A 14 80.50 -47.35 58.14
C GLY A 14 80.42 -45.91 58.68
N ARG A 15 79.32 -45.22 58.39
CA ARG A 15 79.09 -43.79 58.69
C ARG A 15 78.27 -43.54 59.96
N ASP A 16 78.73 -42.51 60.67
CA ASP A 16 78.12 -41.42 61.44
C ASP A 16 76.90 -41.64 62.34
N GLY A 17 76.90 -40.94 63.50
CA GLY A 17 75.71 -40.68 64.30
C GLY A 17 75.23 -39.23 64.12
N GLU A 18 73.93 -39.06 63.83
CA GLU A 18 73.28 -37.78 63.54
C GLU A 18 72.95 -36.93 64.79
N ASN A 19 72.89 -35.61 64.62
CA ASN A 19 72.41 -34.69 65.65
C ASN A 19 70.88 -34.80 65.84
N GLY A 20 70.42 -34.70 67.09
CA GLY A 20 69.00 -34.75 67.42
C GLY A 20 68.18 -33.55 66.93
N PRO A 21 66.89 -33.73 66.60
CA PRO A 21 66.04 -32.69 66.02
C PRO A 21 65.56 -31.64 67.03
N LYS A 22 65.36 -30.40 66.56
CA LYS A 22 64.71 -29.32 67.32
C LYS A 22 63.18 -29.43 67.18
N GLY A 23 62.45 -29.36 68.29
CA GLY A 23 60.99 -29.53 68.30
C GLY A 23 60.19 -28.42 67.59
N GLU A 24 59.06 -28.80 67.00
CA GLU A 24 58.13 -27.94 66.26
C GLU A 24 57.08 -27.26 67.17
N GLN A 25 56.65 -26.04 66.83
CA GLN A 25 55.52 -25.35 67.45
C GLN A 25 54.48 -24.96 66.39
N ALA A 26 53.20 -25.22 66.72
CA ALA A 26 52.06 -25.43 65.81
C ALA A 26 51.56 -24.24 64.96
N GLU A 27 50.94 -24.57 63.82
CA GLU A 27 50.29 -23.65 62.88
C GLU A 27 48.95 -23.09 63.38
N ARG A 28 48.68 -21.81 63.09
CA ARG A 28 47.41 -21.12 63.38
C ARG A 28 46.43 -21.31 62.22
N GLY A 29 45.21 -21.77 62.50
CA GLY A 29 44.20 -22.09 61.48
C GLY A 29 43.76 -20.91 60.58
N GLU A 30 43.45 -21.21 59.32
CA GLU A 30 43.07 -20.24 58.28
C GLU A 30 41.67 -19.65 58.45
N LYS A 31 41.50 -18.39 58.02
CA LYS A 31 40.22 -17.67 58.03
C LYS A 31 39.41 -18.01 56.76
N GLY A 32 38.13 -18.31 56.91
CA GLY A 32 37.25 -18.69 55.80
C GLY A 32 37.15 -17.64 54.67
N GLY A 33 37.01 -18.12 53.43
CA GLY A 33 37.02 -17.32 52.21
C GLY A 33 35.79 -16.42 52.00
N LEU A 34 35.92 -15.45 51.08
CA LEU A 34 34.88 -14.48 50.72
C LEU A 34 33.76 -15.13 49.89
N GLY A 35 32.51 -14.72 50.10
CA GLY A 35 31.36 -15.22 49.33
C GLY A 35 31.36 -14.82 47.84
N PRO A 36 30.59 -15.52 46.99
CA PRO A 36 30.58 -15.29 45.56
C PRO A 36 29.88 -13.96 45.16
N PRO A 37 30.22 -13.37 43.99
CA PRO A 37 29.55 -12.17 43.47
C PRO A 37 28.06 -12.41 43.13
N GLY A 38 27.26 -11.35 43.18
CA GLY A 38 25.83 -11.38 42.81
C GLY A 38 25.60 -11.55 41.30
N GLN A 39 24.40 -11.99 40.93
CA GLN A 39 24.03 -12.22 39.52
C GLN A 39 23.78 -10.91 38.74
N PRO A 40 24.03 -10.88 37.42
CA PRO A 40 23.71 -9.73 36.57
C PRO A 40 22.21 -9.40 36.50
N GLY A 41 21.88 -8.12 36.26
CA GLY A 41 20.50 -7.65 36.08
C GLY A 41 19.84 -8.14 34.79
N LYS A 42 18.50 -8.09 34.73
CA LYS A 42 17.70 -8.48 33.55
C LYS A 42 17.81 -7.45 32.41
N VAL A 43 17.73 -7.92 31.16
CA VAL A 43 17.68 -7.07 29.95
C VAL A 43 16.36 -6.29 29.92
N GLY A 44 16.44 -5.01 29.51
CA GLY A 44 15.28 -4.13 29.41
C GLY A 44 14.32 -4.49 28.25
N PRO A 45 13.08 -3.96 28.25
CA PRO A 45 12.09 -4.23 27.21
C PRO A 45 12.45 -3.59 25.86
N MET A 46 11.97 -4.21 24.78
CA MET A 46 12.10 -3.67 23.42
C MET A 46 11.24 -2.41 23.23
N GLY A 47 11.75 -1.43 22.48
CA GLY A 47 11.05 -0.18 22.17
C GLY A 47 9.81 -0.38 21.28
N SER A 48 8.90 0.60 21.28
CA SER A 48 7.68 0.58 20.47
C SER A 48 7.94 0.79 18.98
N PRO A 49 7.10 0.24 18.07
CA PRO A 49 7.17 0.52 16.63
C PRO A 49 7.01 2.01 16.30
N GLY A 50 7.62 2.46 15.21
CA GLY A 50 7.49 3.83 14.72
C GLY A 50 6.11 4.14 14.13
N HIS A 51 5.79 5.43 13.98
CA HIS A 51 4.53 5.88 13.39
C HIS A 51 4.45 5.63 11.88
N ALA A 52 3.22 5.47 11.37
CA ALA A 52 2.95 5.35 9.94
C ALA A 52 3.30 6.64 9.17
N GLY A 53 3.74 6.50 7.92
CA GLY A 53 4.07 7.63 7.04
C GLY A 53 2.83 8.45 6.63
N LEU A 54 3.06 9.70 6.22
CA LEU A 54 2.00 10.60 5.76
C LEU A 54 1.41 10.15 4.41
N ARG A 55 0.13 10.47 4.18
CA ARG A 55 -0.55 10.25 2.90
C ARG A 55 0.06 11.13 1.80
N GLY A 56 0.22 10.58 0.61
CA GLY A 56 0.71 11.33 -0.56
C GLY A 56 -0.24 12.46 -1.01
N PRO A 57 0.25 13.41 -1.82
CA PRO A 57 -0.52 14.55 -2.29
C PRO A 57 -1.63 14.16 -3.29
N THR A 58 -2.63 15.03 -3.43
CA THR A 58 -3.69 14.91 -4.45
C THR A 58 -3.10 15.08 -5.85
N GLY A 59 -3.61 14.32 -6.83
CA GLY A 59 -3.21 14.44 -8.23
C GLY A 59 -3.62 15.77 -8.88
N PRO A 60 -3.06 16.12 -10.05
CA PRO A 60 -3.38 17.34 -10.77
C PRO A 60 -4.80 17.34 -11.36
N PRO A 61 -5.38 18.51 -11.68
CA PRO A 61 -6.64 18.61 -12.42
C PRO A 61 -6.57 17.93 -13.80
N GLY A 62 -7.71 17.43 -14.28
CA GLY A 62 -7.84 16.89 -15.64
C GLY A 62 -7.74 17.98 -16.74
N PRO A 63 -7.53 17.58 -18.00
CA PRO A 63 -7.45 18.51 -19.14
C PRO A 63 -8.79 19.22 -19.40
N ARG A 64 -8.71 20.40 -20.02
CA ARG A 64 -9.89 21.14 -20.49
C ARG A 64 -10.57 20.37 -21.63
N GLY A 65 -11.90 20.31 -21.63
CA GLY A 65 -12.69 19.72 -22.72
C GLY A 65 -12.56 20.50 -24.04
N GLU A 66 -12.83 19.84 -25.16
CA GLU A 66 -12.74 20.45 -26.49
C GLU A 66 -13.78 21.56 -26.71
N PRO A 67 -13.47 22.61 -27.49
CA PRO A 67 -14.45 23.61 -27.92
C PRO A 67 -15.58 22.97 -28.72
N GLY A 68 -16.83 23.42 -28.51
CA GLY A 68 -17.95 23.01 -29.35
C GLY A 68 -17.80 23.52 -30.79
N ASP A 69 -18.07 22.66 -31.78
CA ASP A 69 -18.01 23.01 -33.20
C ASP A 69 -19.26 23.79 -33.63
N TYR A 70 -19.22 25.12 -33.48
CA TYR A 70 -20.32 26.00 -33.89
C TYR A 70 -20.31 26.31 -35.39
N LYS A 71 -19.25 25.96 -36.14
CA LYS A 71 -19.10 26.30 -37.56
C LYS A 71 -19.72 25.26 -38.50
N VAL A 72 -19.92 24.03 -38.04
CA VAL A 72 -20.75 23.02 -38.73
C VAL A 72 -22.15 23.01 -38.12
N THR A 73 -22.88 24.13 -38.20
CA THR A 73 -24.23 24.19 -37.61
C THR A 73 -25.20 23.41 -38.50
N PHE A 74 -25.49 22.17 -38.14
CA PHE A 74 -26.68 21.47 -38.63
C PHE A 74 -27.90 22.29 -38.16
N LYS A 75 -28.55 22.99 -39.09
CA LYS A 75 -29.74 23.78 -38.76
C LYS A 75 -30.95 22.86 -38.70
N SER A 76 -31.90 23.19 -37.83
CA SER A 76 -33.15 22.46 -37.67
C SER A 76 -34.28 23.43 -37.44
N ALA A 77 -35.18 23.55 -38.41
CA ALA A 77 -36.39 24.34 -38.30
C ALA A 77 -37.54 23.69 -39.08
N PHE A 78 -38.75 23.84 -38.57
CA PHE A 78 -39.96 23.51 -39.31
C PHE A 78 -41.07 24.50 -38.99
N SER A 79 -41.98 24.66 -39.94
CA SER A 79 -43.26 25.34 -39.78
C SER A 79 -44.31 24.49 -40.47
N ALA A 80 -45.43 24.25 -39.80
CA ALA A 80 -46.49 23.39 -40.30
C ALA A 80 -47.84 23.89 -39.80
N ALA A 81 -48.88 23.62 -40.59
CA ALA A 81 -50.26 23.96 -40.30
C ALA A 81 -51.13 22.70 -40.33
N ARG A 82 -52.26 22.79 -39.62
CA ARG A 82 -53.30 21.76 -39.66
C ARG A 82 -54.40 22.22 -40.60
N SER A 83 -54.67 21.44 -41.64
CA SER A 83 -55.81 21.63 -42.56
C SER A 83 -56.95 20.63 -42.30
N ILE A 84 -56.69 19.60 -41.49
CA ILE A 84 -57.69 18.61 -41.11
C ILE A 84 -58.75 19.24 -40.19
N SER A 85 -60.02 19.20 -40.62
CA SER A 85 -61.18 19.74 -39.89
C SER A 85 -61.61 18.90 -38.68
N SER A 86 -61.30 17.60 -38.66
CA SER A 86 -61.61 16.75 -37.51
C SER A 86 -60.81 17.17 -36.27
N TYR A 87 -61.41 17.14 -35.08
CA TYR A 87 -60.71 17.44 -33.84
C TYR A 87 -59.63 16.39 -33.52
N PRO A 88 -58.47 16.79 -32.95
CA PRO A 88 -57.48 15.84 -32.45
C PRO A 88 -58.08 14.97 -31.35
N ARG A 89 -57.75 13.69 -31.33
CA ARG A 89 -58.11 12.80 -30.21
C ARG A 89 -57.22 13.12 -29.01
N ARG A 90 -57.81 13.05 -27.80
CA ARG A 90 -57.15 13.45 -26.54
C ARG A 90 -55.82 12.71 -26.26
N ASP A 91 -55.68 11.48 -26.77
CA ASP A 91 -54.51 10.63 -26.52
C ASP A 91 -53.55 10.52 -27.72
N TYR A 92 -53.78 11.32 -28.78
CA TYR A 92 -52.95 11.29 -29.98
C TYR A 92 -52.27 12.66 -30.20
N PRO A 93 -51.02 12.68 -30.67
CA PRO A 93 -50.34 13.92 -31.03
C PRO A 93 -51.14 14.74 -32.05
N VAL A 94 -51.11 16.07 -31.89
CA VAL A 94 -51.71 16.97 -32.87
C VAL A 94 -50.91 16.88 -34.17
N ARG A 95 -51.56 16.34 -35.20
CA ARG A 95 -50.98 16.21 -36.54
C ARG A 95 -51.13 17.51 -37.31
N PHE A 96 -50.01 18.11 -37.72
CA PHE A 96 -49.97 19.20 -38.69
C PHE A 96 -49.67 18.60 -40.07
N ASP A 97 -50.71 18.40 -40.86
CA ASP A 97 -50.64 17.67 -42.14
C ASP A 97 -50.00 18.49 -43.26
N ARG A 98 -50.11 19.82 -43.19
CA ARG A 98 -49.58 20.74 -44.20
C ARG A 98 -48.23 21.29 -43.74
N ILE A 99 -47.16 20.92 -44.44
CA ILE A 99 -45.82 21.48 -44.21
C ILE A 99 -45.71 22.85 -44.89
N ILE A 100 -45.23 23.85 -44.17
CA ILE A 100 -44.86 25.17 -44.70
C ILE A 100 -43.35 25.18 -45.00
N THR A 101 -42.53 24.77 -44.03
CA THR A 101 -41.07 24.61 -44.17
C THR A 101 -40.62 23.42 -43.33
N ASN A 102 -39.73 22.57 -43.85
CA ASN A 102 -39.16 21.42 -43.12
C ASN A 102 -37.93 20.87 -43.87
N GLU A 103 -36.98 21.73 -44.20
CA GLU A 103 -35.87 21.42 -45.13
C GLU A 103 -35.06 20.18 -44.73
N ASN A 104 -34.88 19.95 -43.43
CA ASN A 104 -34.12 18.80 -42.90
C ASN A 104 -35.01 17.59 -42.56
N GLY A 105 -36.32 17.68 -42.76
CA GLY A 105 -37.24 16.57 -42.48
C GLY A 105 -37.33 16.18 -41.00
N HIS A 106 -36.94 17.07 -40.08
CA HIS A 106 -36.94 16.77 -38.65
C HIS A 106 -38.35 16.72 -38.05
N TYR A 107 -39.36 17.27 -38.75
CA TYR A 107 -40.76 17.08 -38.43
C TYR A 107 -41.43 16.03 -39.33
N GLU A 108 -42.04 15.03 -38.73
CA GLU A 108 -42.79 13.96 -39.40
C GLU A 108 -44.29 14.25 -39.35
N ASN A 109 -44.86 14.72 -40.48
CA ASN A 109 -46.29 15.04 -40.55
C ASN A 109 -47.22 13.84 -40.38
N ARG A 110 -46.77 12.61 -40.67
CA ARG A 110 -47.60 11.40 -40.51
C ARG A 110 -47.99 11.16 -39.05
N TYR A 111 -47.06 11.44 -38.14
CA TYR A 111 -47.19 11.16 -36.71
C TYR A 111 -47.31 12.42 -35.85
N GLY A 112 -47.18 13.61 -36.44
CA GLY A 112 -47.23 14.87 -35.71
C GLY A 112 -46.01 15.09 -34.81
N ARG A 113 -44.84 14.53 -35.17
CA ARG A 113 -43.69 14.43 -34.27
C ARG A 113 -42.47 15.17 -34.81
N PHE A 114 -41.84 15.97 -33.96
CA PHE A 114 -40.50 16.49 -34.18
C PHE A 114 -39.46 15.54 -33.55
N THR A 115 -38.43 15.19 -34.30
CA THR A 115 -37.29 14.39 -33.83
C THR A 115 -36.07 15.29 -33.75
N CYS A 116 -35.55 15.51 -32.55
CA CYS A 116 -34.33 16.27 -32.32
C CYS A 116 -33.13 15.51 -32.90
N ARG A 117 -32.62 15.94 -34.05
CA ARG A 117 -31.42 15.39 -34.70
C ARG A 117 -30.14 16.13 -34.35
N VAL A 118 -30.27 17.38 -33.91
CA VAL A 118 -29.15 18.27 -33.57
C VAL A 118 -29.30 18.70 -32.11
N PRO A 119 -28.33 18.43 -31.22
CA PRO A 119 -28.42 18.89 -29.84
C PRO A 119 -28.35 20.42 -29.78
N GLY A 120 -29.16 21.03 -28.92
CA GLY A 120 -29.18 22.49 -28.75
C GLY A 120 -30.47 23.00 -28.15
N THR A 121 -30.59 24.32 -28.11
CA THR A 121 -31.79 25.01 -27.64
C THR A 121 -32.76 25.24 -28.80
N TYR A 122 -34.02 24.89 -28.60
CA TYR A 122 -35.08 25.02 -29.59
C TYR A 122 -36.19 25.95 -29.11
N TYR A 123 -36.78 26.69 -30.04
CA TYR A 123 -37.95 27.53 -29.80
C TYR A 123 -39.16 26.93 -30.52
N PHE A 124 -40.24 26.69 -29.78
CA PHE A 124 -41.51 26.20 -30.32
C PHE A 124 -42.61 27.21 -30.03
N THR A 125 -43.37 27.56 -31.06
CA THR A 125 -44.56 28.40 -30.96
C THR A 125 -45.68 27.79 -31.78
N TYR A 126 -46.92 27.99 -31.35
CA TYR A 126 -48.10 27.55 -32.09
C TYR A 126 -49.24 28.56 -31.88
N HIS A 127 -50.10 28.67 -32.88
CA HIS A 127 -51.30 29.48 -32.84
C HIS A 127 -52.51 28.57 -33.10
N VAL A 128 -53.54 28.71 -32.28
CA VAL A 128 -54.82 28.00 -32.44
C VAL A 128 -55.91 29.05 -32.54
N THR A 129 -56.76 28.91 -33.55
CA THR A 129 -57.98 29.70 -33.76
C THR A 129 -59.18 28.87 -33.41
#